data_AF-A0A7S2C582-F1
#
_entry.id   AF-A0A7S2C582-F1
#
_cell.length_a   1.000
_cell.length_b   1.000
_cell.length_c   1.000
_cell.angle_alpha   90.00
_cell.angle_beta   90.00
_cell.angle_gamma   90.00
#
_symmetry.space_group_name_H-M   'P 1'
#
loop_
_entity.id
_entity.type
_entity.pdbx_description
1 polymer ?
#
loop_
_entity_poly.entity_id
_entity_poly.type
_entity_poly.pdbx_seq_one_letter_code
_entity_poly.pdbx_strand_id
1 'polypeptide(L)'
;RRNGYIFFRNIMQVAQPGSLFVFTETTHRQWPDIVQTAMESCGDECAVERAGVERAWDFVFPRVQGKRGNQLVMVKNAPVRPASSYDFFSTSPPLLEDEAWISEREREQLVLFKRDDEMHQA
;
A
#
# COMPACT_ATOMS: atom_id res chain seq x y z
N ARG A 1 15.61 -6.58 7.40
CA ARG A 1 14.16 -6.76 7.67
C ARG A 1 13.70 -8.01 6.89
N ARG A 2 13.62 -9.20 7.52
CA ARG A 2 13.57 -10.50 6.79
C ARG A 2 12.18 -11.06 6.49
N ASN A 3 11.10 -10.47 7.04
CA ASN A 3 9.75 -11.03 6.96
C ASN A 3 8.83 -10.32 5.94
N GLY A 4 9.38 -9.49 5.03
CA GLY A 4 8.73 -9.07 3.78
C GLY A 4 7.29 -8.52 3.87
N TYR A 5 6.90 -7.87 4.98
CA TYR A 5 5.55 -7.33 5.19
C TYR A 5 4.42 -8.38 5.02
N ILE A 6 4.70 -9.68 5.26
CA ILE A 6 3.76 -10.80 5.07
C ILE A 6 2.42 -10.58 5.80
N PHE A 7 2.45 -10.04 7.02
CA PHE A 7 1.23 -9.70 7.75
C PHE A 7 0.34 -8.72 6.98
N PHE A 8 0.93 -7.64 6.45
CA PHE A 8 0.20 -6.62 5.69
C PHE A 8 -0.30 -7.19 4.37
N ARG A 9 0.50 -7.98 3.67
CA ARG A 9 0.08 -8.67 2.45
C ARG A 9 -1.15 -9.54 2.71
N ASN A 10 -1.13 -10.36 3.76
CA ASN A 10 -2.23 -11.27 4.08
C ASN A 10 -3.51 -10.50 4.45
N ILE A 11 -3.41 -9.50 5.33
CA ILE A 11 -4.60 -8.75 5.78
C ILE A 11 -5.19 -7.91 4.64
N MET A 12 -4.36 -7.32 3.79
CA MET A 12 -4.78 -6.52 2.64
C MET A 12 -5.46 -7.38 1.56
N GLN A 13 -5.02 -8.63 1.37
CA GLN A 13 -5.68 -9.56 0.46
C GLN A 13 -7.09 -9.93 0.92
N VAL A 14 -7.25 -10.31 2.19
CA VAL A 14 -8.55 -10.78 2.72
C VAL A 14 -9.52 -9.65 3.06
N ALA A 15 -9.04 -8.41 3.17
CA ALA A 15 -9.88 -7.25 3.45
C ALA A 15 -10.98 -7.09 2.38
N GLN A 16 -12.18 -6.74 2.82
CA GLN A 16 -13.29 -6.46 1.91
C GLN A 16 -13.17 -5.05 1.33
N PRO A 17 -13.76 -4.77 0.15
CA PRO A 17 -13.97 -3.40 -0.31
C PRO A 17 -14.66 -2.55 0.77
N GLY A 18 -14.24 -1.30 0.92
CA GLY A 18 -14.62 -0.39 2.00
C GLY A 18 -13.79 -0.52 3.29
N SER A 19 -12.84 -1.47 3.35
CA SER A 19 -11.95 -1.59 4.52
C SER A 19 -11.01 -0.40 4.62
N LEU A 20 -10.86 0.12 5.84
CA LEU A 20 -10.02 1.27 6.16
C LEU A 20 -8.79 0.83 6.97
N PHE A 21 -7.61 1.18 6.49
CA PHE A 21 -6.36 0.99 7.23
C PHE A 21 -5.78 2.35 7.61
N VAL A 22 -5.48 2.54 8.90
CA VAL A 22 -4.90 3.77 9.42
C VAL A 22 -3.58 3.44 10.09
N PHE A 23 -2.51 3.99 9.56
CA PHE A 23 -1.16 3.81 10.06
C PHE A 23 -0.68 5.08 10.74
N THR A 24 -0.28 4.91 12.00
CA THR A 24 0.29 5.97 12.84
C THR A 24 1.73 5.59 13.14
N GLU A 25 2.65 6.06 12.30
CA GLU A 25 4.09 5.88 12.52
C GLU A 25 4.71 7.25 12.79
N THR A 26 5.56 7.36 13.80
CA THR A 26 6.25 8.62 14.12
C THR A 26 7.27 9.05 13.07
N THR A 27 7.85 8.08 12.36
CA THR A 27 8.95 8.31 11.40
C THR A 27 8.53 8.16 9.95
N HIS A 28 7.34 7.62 9.68
CA HIS A 28 6.78 7.41 8.33
C HIS A 28 7.66 6.54 7.40
N ARG A 29 8.68 5.85 7.93
CA ARG A 29 9.72 5.15 7.14
C ARG A 29 9.18 3.90 6.48
N GLN A 30 8.18 3.27 7.10
CA GLN A 30 7.60 2.03 6.58
C GLN A 30 6.47 2.31 5.60
N TRP A 31 6.02 3.55 5.45
CA TRP A 31 4.87 3.87 4.61
C TRP A 31 5.08 3.54 3.14
N PRO A 32 6.23 3.83 2.50
CA PRO A 32 6.45 3.42 1.12
C PRO A 32 6.35 1.91 0.94
N ASP A 33 6.92 1.13 1.85
CA ASP A 33 6.88 -0.33 1.80
C ASP A 33 5.46 -0.88 2.04
N ILE A 34 4.68 -0.26 2.94
CA ILE A 34 3.29 -0.63 3.23
C ILE A 34 2.40 -0.33 2.03
N VAL A 35 2.55 0.84 1.42
CA VAL A 35 1.83 1.24 0.19
C VAL A 35 2.17 0.25 -0.91
N GLN A 36 3.46 -0.01 -1.16
CA GLN A 36 3.89 -0.99 -2.14
C GLN A 36 3.29 -2.37 -1.86
N THR A 37 3.30 -2.83 -0.60
CA THR A 37 2.71 -4.11 -0.21
C THR A 37 1.22 -4.20 -0.53
N ALA A 38 0.45 -3.14 -0.29
CA ALA A 38 -0.97 -3.13 -0.62
C ALA A 38 -1.22 -3.25 -2.12
N MET A 39 -0.33 -2.67 -2.92
CA MET A 39 -0.48 -2.65 -4.37
C MET A 39 -0.06 -3.98 -4.98
N GLU A 40 1.04 -4.55 -4.51
CA GLU A 40 1.42 -5.93 -4.81
C GLU A 40 0.34 -6.93 -4.35
N SER A 41 -0.33 -6.67 -3.23
CA SER A 41 -1.39 -7.55 -2.72
C SER A 41 -2.60 -7.61 -3.65
N CYS A 42 -2.74 -6.64 -4.55
CA CYS A 42 -3.82 -6.58 -5.52
C CYS A 42 -3.49 -7.25 -6.86
N GLY A 43 -2.24 -7.18 -7.34
CA GLY A 43 -1.77 -7.79 -8.59
C GLY A 43 -2.64 -7.49 -9.83
N ASP A 44 -2.48 -8.30 -10.89
CA ASP A 44 -3.35 -8.32 -12.08
C ASP A 44 -4.76 -8.89 -11.79
N GLU A 45 -4.97 -9.38 -10.58
CA GLU A 45 -6.17 -10.12 -10.18
C GLU A 45 -7.24 -9.25 -9.52
N CYS A 46 -6.97 -7.97 -9.29
CA CYS A 46 -7.96 -7.06 -8.74
C CYS A 46 -9.09 -6.82 -9.76
N ALA A 47 -10.32 -7.07 -9.31
CA ALA A 47 -11.51 -7.02 -10.16
C ALA A 47 -11.97 -5.56 -10.41
N VAL A 48 -11.03 -4.66 -10.67
CA VAL A 48 -11.20 -3.21 -10.79
C VAL A 48 -12.26 -2.87 -11.84
N GLU A 49 -12.17 -3.47 -13.03
CA GLU A 49 -13.15 -3.31 -14.11
C GLU A 49 -14.55 -3.84 -13.75
N ARG A 50 -14.62 -4.98 -13.02
CA ARG A 50 -15.92 -5.57 -12.61
C ARG A 50 -16.56 -4.82 -11.46
N ALA A 51 -15.76 -4.21 -10.60
CA ALA A 51 -16.22 -3.40 -9.49
C ALA A 51 -16.55 -1.96 -9.90
N GLY A 52 -16.23 -1.56 -11.14
CA GLY A 52 -16.51 -0.21 -11.64
C GLY A 52 -15.73 0.89 -10.92
N VAL A 53 -14.57 0.55 -10.35
CA VAL A 53 -13.69 1.49 -9.64
C VAL A 53 -12.45 1.74 -10.47
N GLU A 54 -11.84 2.93 -10.37
CA GLU A 54 -10.64 3.27 -11.16
C GLU A 54 -9.38 2.58 -10.62
N ARG A 55 -9.31 2.40 -9.30
CA ARG A 55 -8.15 1.86 -8.58
C ARG A 55 -8.60 0.98 -7.45
N ALA A 56 -7.78 -0.01 -7.11
CA ALA A 56 -8.10 -0.94 -6.03
C ALA A 56 -7.81 -0.40 -4.63
N TRP A 57 -6.94 0.60 -4.52
CA TRP A 57 -6.59 1.27 -3.27
C TRP A 57 -6.55 2.78 -3.48
N ASP A 58 -7.13 3.52 -2.54
CA ASP A 58 -6.92 4.96 -2.39
C ASP A 58 -6.04 5.23 -1.17
N PHE A 59 -5.21 6.27 -1.27
CA PHE A 59 -4.27 6.66 -0.24
C PHE A 59 -4.47 8.14 0.10
N VAL A 60 -4.45 8.47 1.38
CA VAL A 60 -4.50 9.85 1.84
C VAL A 60 -3.49 10.02 2.97
N PHE A 61 -2.78 11.14 2.94
CA PHE A 61 -1.84 11.54 3.98
C PHE A 61 -2.36 12.74 4.78
N PRO A 62 -3.40 12.56 5.61
CA PRO A 62 -3.97 13.69 6.33
C PRO A 62 -2.99 14.23 7.38
N ARG A 63 -2.98 15.56 7.52
CA ARG A 63 -2.38 16.22 8.67
C ARG A 63 -3.43 16.36 9.76
N VAL A 64 -3.24 15.67 10.88
CA VAL A 64 -4.12 15.82 12.04
C VAL A 64 -3.70 17.08 12.81
N GLN A 65 -4.59 18.06 12.92
CA GLN A 65 -4.35 19.24 13.77
C GLN A 65 -4.21 18.80 15.23
N GLY A 66 -3.05 19.10 15.85
CA GLY A 66 -2.82 18.93 17.29
C GLY A 66 -1.70 17.95 17.66
N LYS A 67 -1.48 16.88 16.89
CA LYS A 67 -0.30 16.01 17.03
C LYS A 67 0.54 16.11 15.76
N ARG A 68 1.84 16.41 15.90
CA ARG A 68 2.81 16.58 14.80
C ARG A 68 3.13 15.25 14.10
N GLY A 69 2.13 14.62 13.51
CA GLY A 69 2.30 13.38 12.75
C GLY A 69 1.40 13.42 11.54
N ASN A 70 1.96 13.07 10.39
CA ASN A 70 1.12 12.66 9.28
C ASN A 70 0.48 11.32 9.68
N GLN A 71 -0.63 10.96 9.05
CA GLN A 71 -1.10 9.58 9.05
C GLN A 71 -1.07 9.04 7.62
N LEU A 72 -0.93 7.73 7.46
CA LEU A 72 -1.23 7.07 6.18
C LEU A 72 -2.60 6.42 6.34
N VAL A 73 -3.54 6.85 5.52
CA VAL A 73 -4.89 6.30 5.46
C VAL A 73 -5.05 5.61 4.11
N MET A 74 -5.51 4.36 4.14
CA MET A 74 -5.70 3.54 2.95
C MET A 74 -7.11 2.97 2.93
N VAL A 75 -7.77 3.08 1.79
CA VAL A 75 -9.11 2.53 1.57
C VAL A 75 -9.03 1.48 0.47
N LYS A 76 -9.55 0.28 0.73
CA LYS A 76 -9.66 -0.77 -0.27
C LYS A 76 -10.94 -0.57 -1.08
N ASN A 77 -10.84 -0.42 -2.39
CA ASN A 77 -11.96 -0.15 -3.28
C ASN A 77 -12.40 -1.36 -4.09
N ALA A 78 -11.46 -2.25 -4.42
CA ALA A 78 -11.75 -3.43 -5.22
C ALA A 78 -11.51 -4.71 -4.43
N PRO A 79 -12.33 -5.76 -4.63
CA PRO A 79 -12.02 -7.07 -4.11
C PRO A 79 -10.86 -7.66 -4.91
N VAL A 80 -9.97 -8.37 -4.21
CA VAL A 80 -9.00 -9.25 -4.86
C VAL A 80 -9.80 -10.46 -5.34
N ARG A 81 -9.64 -10.90 -6.61
CA ARG A 81 -10.28 -12.14 -7.03
C ARG A 81 -9.83 -13.26 -6.08
N PRO A 82 -10.75 -14.15 -5.63
CA PRO A 82 -10.30 -15.36 -4.98
C PRO A 82 -9.49 -16.15 -6.01
N ALA A 83 -8.17 -16.19 -5.84
CA ALA A 83 -7.30 -17.04 -6.64
C ALA A 83 -7.81 -18.48 -6.45
N SER A 84 -8.41 -19.05 -7.49
CA SER A 84 -8.70 -20.48 -7.50
C SER A 84 -7.35 -21.19 -7.45
N SER A 85 -6.99 -21.71 -6.28
CA SER A 85 -5.72 -22.35 -5.94
C SER A 85 -4.47 -21.49 -6.20
N TYR A 86 -3.91 -20.89 -5.16
CA TYR A 86 -2.52 -20.46 -5.19
C TYR A 86 -1.74 -21.06 -4.01
N ASP A 87 -0.57 -21.59 -4.34
CA ASP A 87 0.37 -22.20 -3.42
C ASP A 87 0.98 -21.14 -2.50
N PHE A 88 0.83 -21.39 -1.21
CA PHE A 88 1.15 -20.54 -0.06
C PHE A 88 2.63 -20.12 0.05
N PHE A 89 3.50 -20.57 -0.87
CA PHE A 89 4.96 -20.42 -0.81
C PHE A 89 5.60 -19.69 -2.00
N SER A 90 4.85 -19.10 -2.93
CA SER A 90 5.45 -18.37 -4.04
C SER A 90 5.93 -16.97 -3.60
N THR A 91 7.25 -16.77 -3.59
CA THR A 91 7.96 -15.64 -2.95
C THR A 91 8.34 -14.49 -3.88
N SER A 92 7.73 -14.32 -5.06
CA SER A 92 8.18 -13.28 -5.99
C SER A 92 7.03 -12.39 -6.44
N PRO A 93 6.95 -11.13 -5.95
CA PRO A 93 6.05 -10.14 -6.53
C PRO A 93 6.53 -9.79 -7.95
N PRO A 94 5.61 -9.56 -8.90
CA PRO A 94 5.99 -9.05 -10.22
C PRO A 94 6.58 -7.65 -10.07
N LEU A 95 7.70 -7.41 -10.76
CA LEU A 95 8.33 -6.09 -10.85
C LEU A 95 7.46 -5.22 -11.77
N LEU A 96 6.66 -4.33 -11.17
CA LEU A 96 5.93 -3.29 -11.91
C LEU A 96 6.92 -2.18 -12.25
N GLU A 97 7.45 -2.18 -13.47
CA GLU A 97 8.43 -1.19 -13.95
C GLU A 97 7.81 0.18 -14.28
N ASP A 98 6.48 0.30 -14.34
CA ASP A 98 5.79 1.56 -14.64
C ASP A 98 5.02 2.13 -13.43
N GLU A 99 5.58 3.16 -12.78
CA GLU A 99 4.95 3.95 -11.69
C GLU A 99 3.84 4.90 -12.20
N ALA A 100 3.12 4.56 -13.28
CA ALA A 100 2.09 5.40 -13.90
C ALA A 100 0.78 5.52 -13.09
N TRP A 101 0.70 4.85 -11.94
CA TRP A 101 -0.52 4.63 -11.15
C TRP A 101 -0.63 5.49 -9.88
N ILE A 102 0.42 6.24 -9.52
CA ILE A 102 0.44 7.19 -8.39
C ILE A 102 0.22 8.61 -8.91
N SER A 103 -0.57 9.45 -8.23
CA SER A 103 -0.60 10.88 -8.59
C SER A 103 0.77 11.52 -8.33
N GLU A 104 1.15 12.51 -9.13
CA GLU A 104 2.44 13.21 -8.98
C GLU A 104 2.68 13.69 -7.54
N ARG A 105 1.62 14.21 -6.88
CA ARG A 105 1.65 14.65 -5.49
C ARG A 105 1.93 13.52 -4.48
N GLU A 106 1.31 12.36 -4.64
CA GLU A 106 1.55 11.20 -3.76
C GLU A 106 2.97 10.65 -3.96
N ARG A 107 3.45 10.65 -5.20
CA ARG A 107 4.82 10.24 -5.54
C ARG A 107 5.85 11.16 -4.87
N GLU A 108 5.65 12.47 -4.95
CA GLU A 108 6.49 13.45 -4.27
C GLU A 108 6.53 13.21 -2.75
N GLN A 109 5.38 12.92 -2.13
CA GLN A 109 5.31 12.63 -0.69
C GLN A 109 6.06 11.35 -0.33
N LEU A 110 5.93 10.28 -1.13
CA LEU A 110 6.67 9.04 -0.90
C LEU A 110 8.19 9.24 -1.05
N VAL A 111 8.63 10.04 -2.02
CA VAL A 111 10.05 10.40 -2.19
C VAL A 111 10.57 11.19 -1.00
N LEU A 112 9.79 12.13 -0.46
CA LEU A 112 10.15 12.88 0.74
C LEU A 112 10.32 11.93 1.95
N PHE A 113 9.40 10.99 2.15
CA PHE A 113 9.51 10.03 3.27
C PHE A 113 10.70 9.07 3.11
N LYS A 114 11.03 8.65 1.88
CA LYS A 114 12.23 7.84 1.62
C LYS A 114 13.52 8.58 1.98
N ARG A 115 13.64 9.86 1.58
CA ARG A 115 14.79 10.70 1.92
C ARG A 115 14.94 10.93 3.42
N ASP A 116 13.83 11.12 4.13
CA ASP A 116 13.85 11.25 5.59
C ASP A 116 14.34 9.97 6.29
N ASP A 117 14.03 8.77 5.77
CA ASP A 117 14.57 7.51 6.31
C ASP A 117 16.09 7.43 6.12
N GLU A 118 16.58 7.72 4.91
CA GLU A 118 18.01 7.68 4.56
C GLU A 118 18.83 8.63 5.45
N MET A 119 18.36 9.86 5.68
CA MET A 119 19.07 10.82 6.55
C MET A 119 19.16 10.37 8.01
N HIS A 120 18.23 9.57 8.51
CA HIS A 120 18.27 9.10 9.89
C HIS A 120 18.95 7.72 10.06
N GLN A 121 19.38 7.08 8.95
CA GLN A 121 20.16 5.84 8.99
C GLN A 121 21.67 6.08 8.80
N ALA A 122 22.07 7.27 8.35
CA ALA A 122 23.46 7.74 8.27
C ALA A 122 23.97 8.32 9.59
#